data_AF-A0A016SYG8-F1
#
_entry.id   AF-A0A016SYG8-F1
#
_cell.length_a   1.000
_cell.length_b   1.000
_cell.length_c   1.000
_cell.angle_alpha   90.00
_cell.angle_beta   90.00
_cell.angle_gamma   90.00
#
_symmetry.space_group_name_H-M   'P 1'
#
loop_
_entity.id
_entity.type
_entity.pdbx_description
1 polymer ?
#
loop_
_entity_poly.entity_id
_entity_poly.type
_entity_poly.pdbx_seq_one_letter_code
_entity_poly.pdbx_strand_id
1 'polypeptide(L)'
;MLLLFFFLPTVGKCRVRRCFLALTFTCIGNTPVDVVKTRMQGLESKKYKNSLDCAVQIWKKEGFFAFYKGTVPRLSRVVIDVAITFMIYDSIIDLLNKYWRKPVD
;
A
#
# COMPACT_ATOMS: atom_id res chain seq x y z
N MET A 1 -0.80 1.06 -13.03
CA MET A 1 -0.53 0.18 -11.87
C MET A 1 -1.04 -1.25 -12.07
N LEU A 2 -2.20 -1.47 -12.72
CA LEU A 2 -2.67 -2.81 -13.11
C LEU A 2 -1.71 -3.55 -14.06
N LEU A 3 -0.90 -2.85 -14.86
CA LEU A 3 0.00 -3.46 -15.85
C LEU A 3 1.18 -4.24 -15.24
N LEU A 4 1.58 -3.97 -13.99
CA LEU A 4 2.61 -4.74 -13.29
C LEU A 4 2.16 -6.15 -12.89
N PHE A 5 0.85 -6.45 -12.93
CA PHE A 5 0.31 -7.78 -12.62
C PHE A 5 0.58 -8.83 -13.71
N PHE A 6 0.83 -8.40 -14.95
CA PHE A 6 0.93 -9.34 -16.04
C PHE A 6 2.23 -10.16 -16.00
N PHE A 7 3.27 -9.65 -15.35
CA PHE A 7 4.61 -10.23 -15.37
C PHE A 7 4.94 -11.20 -14.22
N LEU A 8 4.03 -11.43 -13.26
CA LEU A 8 4.27 -12.39 -12.18
C LEU A 8 3.93 -13.84 -12.61
N PRO A 9 4.80 -14.82 -12.31
CA PRO A 9 4.62 -16.22 -12.67
C PRO A 9 3.36 -16.84 -12.06
N THR A 10 2.82 -17.85 -12.75
CA THR A 10 1.44 -18.34 -12.72
C THR A 10 0.94 -18.92 -11.39
N VAL A 11 1.81 -19.25 -10.43
CA VAL A 11 1.44 -19.82 -9.12
C VAL A 11 1.15 -18.78 -8.02
N GLY A 12 1.68 -17.55 -8.15
CA GLY A 12 1.50 -16.47 -7.15
C GLY A 12 0.23 -15.61 -7.34
N LYS A 13 -0.42 -15.70 -8.50
CA LYS A 13 -1.52 -14.82 -8.93
C LYS A 13 -2.73 -14.82 -7.99
N CYS A 14 -3.12 -15.98 -7.44
CA CYS A 14 -4.29 -16.07 -6.54
C CYS A 14 -4.06 -15.46 -5.15
N ARG A 15 -2.84 -15.54 -4.60
CA ARG A 15 -2.53 -14.96 -3.27
C ARG A 15 -2.30 -13.46 -3.37
N VAL A 16 -1.59 -13.01 -4.39
CA VAL A 16 -1.35 -11.58 -4.65
C VAL A 16 -2.67 -10.86 -4.95
N ARG A 17 -3.54 -11.40 -5.81
CA ARG A 17 -4.84 -10.77 -6.14
C ARG A 17 -5.74 -10.55 -4.91
N ARG A 18 -5.71 -11.44 -3.91
CA ARG A 18 -6.45 -11.26 -2.64
C ARG A 18 -5.88 -10.12 -1.80
N CYS A 19 -4.55 -10.04 -1.66
CA CYS A 19 -3.91 -8.94 -0.91
C CYS A 19 -4.22 -7.58 -1.53
N PHE A 20 -4.25 -7.48 -2.86
CA PHE A 20 -4.55 -6.23 -3.54
C PHE A 20 -5.98 -5.74 -3.35
N LEU A 21 -6.97 -6.64 -3.40
CA LEU A 21 -8.37 -6.29 -3.12
C LEU A 21 -8.54 -5.79 -1.68
N ALA A 22 -7.94 -6.50 -0.72
CA ALA A 22 -7.93 -6.07 0.68
C ALA A 22 -7.24 -4.71 0.87
N LEU A 23 -6.10 -4.50 0.21
CA LEU A 23 -5.36 -3.24 0.25
C LEU A 23 -6.16 -2.08 -0.36
N THR A 24 -6.88 -2.30 -1.46
CA THR A 24 -7.73 -1.25 -2.04
C THR A 24 -8.87 -0.86 -1.12
N PHE A 25 -9.54 -1.82 -0.48
CA PHE A 25 -10.59 -1.54 0.49
C PHE A 25 -10.07 -0.78 1.71
N THR A 26 -8.97 -1.27 2.32
CA THR A 26 -8.34 -0.59 3.45
C THR A 26 -7.83 0.80 3.08
N CYS A 27 -7.24 0.97 1.91
CA CYS A 27 -6.78 2.29 1.46
C CYS A 27 -7.95 3.25 1.30
N ILE A 28 -9.07 2.85 0.69
CA ILE A 28 -10.24 3.72 0.50
C ILE A 28 -10.82 4.17 1.86
N GLY A 29 -10.90 3.28 2.85
CA GLY A 29 -11.39 3.63 4.18
C GLY A 29 -10.41 4.48 5.01
N ASN A 30 -9.12 4.15 4.94
CA ASN A 30 -8.11 4.76 5.82
C ASN A 30 -7.50 6.06 5.25
N THR A 31 -7.47 6.23 3.93
CA THR A 31 -6.90 7.43 3.28
C THR A 31 -7.51 8.76 3.73
N PRO A 32 -8.85 8.94 3.88
CA PRO A 32 -9.37 10.22 4.36
C PRO A 32 -8.90 10.52 5.80
N VAL A 33 -8.82 9.49 6.66
CA VAL A 33 -8.36 9.63 8.04
C VAL A 33 -6.85 9.95 8.09
N ASP A 34 -6.05 9.26 7.28
CA ASP A 34 -4.61 9.51 7.16
C ASP A 34 -4.32 10.93 6.63
N VAL A 35 -5.09 11.40 5.64
CA VAL A 35 -4.93 12.75 5.08
C VAL A 35 -5.29 13.82 6.11
N VAL A 36 -6.40 13.66 6.85
CA VAL A 36 -6.77 14.61 7.91
C VAL A 36 -5.67 14.64 8.99
N LYS A 37 -5.18 13.48 9.41
CA LYS A 37 -4.12 13.39 10.44
C LYS A 37 -2.80 14.02 9.98
N THR A 38 -2.34 13.70 8.77
CA THR A 38 -1.08 14.26 8.23
C THR A 38 -1.17 15.79 8.03
N ARG A 39 -2.33 16.32 7.66
CA ARG A 39 -2.54 17.77 7.58
C ARG A 39 -2.60 18.45 8.96
N MET A 40 -3.20 17.80 9.96
CA MET A 40 -3.17 18.29 11.34
C MET A 40 -1.77 18.24 11.97
N GLN A 41 -0.93 17.29 11.58
CA GLN A 41 0.46 17.18 12.06
C GLN A 41 1.44 18.03 11.25
N GLY A 42 0.99 18.62 10.13
CA GLY A 42 1.81 19.44 9.25
C GLY A 42 2.01 20.87 9.75
N LEU A 43 2.74 21.66 8.96
CA LEU A 43 3.07 23.06 9.25
C LEU A 43 1.83 23.97 9.37
N GLU A 44 0.72 23.59 8.73
CA GLU A 44 -0.56 24.31 8.78
C GLU A 44 -1.44 23.87 9.98
N SER A 45 -0.90 23.15 10.97
CA SER A 45 -1.63 22.65 12.15
C SER A 45 -2.34 23.77 12.93
N LYS A 46 -1.74 24.97 13.00
CA LYS A 46 -2.31 26.14 13.67
C LYS A 46 -3.58 26.71 13.03
N LYS A 47 -3.91 26.31 11.79
CA LYS A 47 -5.08 26.81 11.04
C LYS A 47 -6.36 26.05 11.34
N TYR A 48 -6.28 24.89 12.02
CA TYR A 48 -7.41 24.00 12.25
C TYR A 48 -7.70 23.88 13.75
N LYS A 49 -8.93 24.21 14.16
CA LYS A 49 -9.35 24.11 15.57
C LYS A 49 -9.72 22.68 15.97
N ASN A 50 -10.24 21.90 15.04
CA ASN A 50 -10.72 20.52 15.25
C ASN A 50 -10.50 19.68 13.99
N SER A 51 -10.40 18.36 14.13
CA SER A 51 -10.23 17.42 12.99
C SER A 51 -11.37 17.49 11.97
N LEU A 52 -12.60 17.76 12.44
CA LEU A 52 -13.78 17.93 11.58
C LEU A 52 -13.73 19.25 10.79
N ASP A 53 -13.25 20.34 11.39
CA ASP A 53 -13.09 21.62 10.72
C ASP A 53 -12.03 21.53 9.59
N CYS A 54 -10.96 20.77 9.85
CA CYS A 54 -9.95 20.45 8.85
C CYS A 54 -10.55 19.68 7.66
N ALA A 55 -11.32 18.62 7.93
CA ALA A 55 -11.96 17.82 6.88
C ALA A 55 -12.92 18.66 6.02
N VAL A 56 -13.74 19.51 6.63
CA VAL A 56 -14.67 20.40 5.92
C VAL A 56 -13.94 21.46 5.11
N GLN A 57 -12.86 22.05 5.64
CA GLN A 57 -12.04 23.00 4.89
C GLN A 57 -11.33 22.36 3.70
N ILE A 58 -10.78 21.15 3.86
CA ILE A 58 -10.16 20.40 2.76
C ILE A 58 -11.19 20.13 1.67
N TRP A 59 -12.39 19.67 2.06
CA TRP A 59 -13.47 19.42 1.11
C TRP A 59 -13.88 20.68 0.35
N LYS A 60 -14.00 21.83 1.03
CA LYS A 60 -14.39 23.11 0.39
C LYS A 60 -13.28 23.74 -0.46
N LYS A 61 -12.00 23.58 -0.09
CA LYS A 61 -10.87 24.25 -0.76
C LYS A 61 -10.23 23.42 -1.88
N GLU A 62 -9.99 22.13 -1.62
CA GLU A 62 -9.26 21.25 -2.54
C GLU A 62 -10.18 20.19 -3.20
N GLY A 63 -11.39 19.98 -2.68
CA GLY A 63 -12.38 19.03 -3.22
C GLY A 63 -12.11 17.57 -2.85
N PHE A 64 -12.98 16.66 -3.33
CA PHE A 64 -12.91 15.22 -3.01
C PHE A 64 -11.64 14.53 -3.55
N PHE A 65 -11.09 14.99 -4.67
CA PHE A 65 -9.85 14.45 -5.25
C PHE A 65 -8.61 14.72 -4.40
N ALA A 66 -8.66 15.70 -3.49
CA ALA A 66 -7.56 16.02 -2.59
C ALA A 66 -7.20 14.85 -1.66
N PHE A 67 -8.20 14.09 -1.22
CA PHE A 67 -8.02 12.91 -0.37
C PHE A 67 -7.29 11.77 -1.08
N TYR A 68 -7.34 11.70 -2.42
CA TYR A 68 -6.74 10.62 -3.20
C TYR A 68 -5.32 10.91 -3.70
N LYS A 69 -4.82 12.17 -3.64
CA LYS A 69 -3.48 12.55 -4.15
C LYS A 69 -2.32 11.76 -3.52
N GLY A 70 -2.47 11.23 -2.30
CA GLY A 70 -1.46 10.39 -1.63
C GLY A 70 -1.64 8.88 -1.77
N THR A 71 -2.73 8.43 -2.39
CA THR A 71 -3.08 7.00 -2.42
C THR A 71 -2.20 6.21 -3.38
N VAL A 72 -1.87 6.79 -4.54
CA VAL A 72 -1.01 6.17 -5.56
C VAL A 72 0.38 5.81 -5.03
N PRO A 73 1.16 6.72 -4.39
CA PRO A 73 2.47 6.38 -3.85
C PRO A 73 2.42 5.38 -2.68
N ARG A 74 1.34 5.38 -1.89
CA ARG A 74 1.15 4.38 -0.83
C ARG A 74 0.96 2.99 -1.43
N LEU A 75 0.09 2.89 -2.43
CA LEU A 75 -0.16 1.63 -3.10
C LEU A 75 1.09 1.13 -3.82
N SER A 76 1.81 1.98 -4.56
CA SER A 76 3.04 1.55 -5.24
C SER A 76 4.10 1.02 -4.27
N ARG A 77 4.28 1.66 -3.11
CA ARG A 77 5.20 1.19 -2.07
C ARG A 77 4.88 -0.23 -1.63
N VAL A 78 3.61 -0.52 -1.34
CA VAL A 78 3.20 -1.87 -0.88
C VAL A 78 3.40 -2.92 -1.96
N VAL A 79 3.13 -2.58 -3.22
CA VAL A 79 3.36 -3.51 -4.34
C VAL A 79 4.83 -3.86 -4.47
N ILE A 80 5.71 -2.87 -4.37
CA ILE A 80 7.15 -3.05 -4.46
C ILE A 80 7.66 -3.92 -3.30
N ASP A 81 7.19 -3.65 -2.08
CA ASP A 81 7.57 -4.40 -0.87
C ASP A 81 7.22 -5.90 -0.99
N VAL A 82 6.01 -6.20 -1.48
CA VAL A 82 5.56 -7.58 -1.72
C VAL A 82 6.36 -8.26 -2.83
N ALA A 83 6.67 -7.54 -3.92
CA ALA A 83 7.46 -8.08 -5.02
C ALA A 83 8.88 -8.44 -4.59
N ILE A 84 9.54 -7.56 -3.82
CA ILE A 84 10.89 -7.80 -3.29
C ILE A 84 10.91 -8.99 -2.35
N THR A 85 9.94 -9.06 -1.42
CA THR A 85 9.85 -10.16 -0.46
C THR A 85 9.72 -11.51 -1.17
N PHE A 86 8.93 -11.58 -2.25
CA PHE A 86 8.76 -12.81 -3.03
C PHE A 86 10.06 -13.22 -3.74
N MET A 87 10.76 -12.27 -4.39
CA MET A 87 12.04 -12.54 -5.04
C MET A 87 13.12 -13.04 -4.07
N ILE A 88 13.19 -12.43 -2.89
CA ILE A 88 14.15 -12.84 -1.85
C ILE A 88 13.82 -14.24 -1.34
N TYR A 89 12.54 -14.54 -1.11
CA TYR A 89 12.10 -15.84 -0.62
C TYR A 89 12.47 -16.97 -1.59
N ASP A 90 12.19 -16.81 -2.89
CA ASP A 90 12.55 -17.80 -3.91
C ASP A 90 14.08 -18.00 -3.95
N SER A 91 14.85 -16.91 -3.92
CA SER A 91 16.33 -16.97 -3.91
C SER A 91 16.89 -17.69 -2.69
N ILE A 92 16.31 -17.47 -1.51
CA ILE A 92 16.74 -18.13 -0.27
C ILE A 92 16.41 -19.62 -0.31
N ILE A 93 15.22 -20.00 -0.81
CA ILE A 93 14.84 -21.40 -0.94
C ILE A 93 15.76 -22.13 -1.91
N ASP A 94 16.07 -21.53 -3.06
CA ASP A 94 16.97 -22.14 -4.04
C ASP A 94 18.38 -22.34 -3.47
N LEU A 95 18.89 -21.35 -2.73
CA LEU A 95 20.18 -21.45 -2.07
C LEU A 95 20.18 -22.52 -0.96
N LEU A 96 19.10 -22.58 -0.17
CA LEU A 96 18.94 -23.55 0.89
C LEU A 96 18.81 -24.97 0.34
N ASN A 97 18.08 -25.18 -0.76
CA ASN A 97 17.97 -26.48 -1.43
C ASN A 97 19.32 -26.96 -1.99
N LYS A 98 20.19 -26.03 -2.41
CA LYS A 98 21.53 -26.35 -2.91
C LYS A 98 22.49 -26.77 -1.79
N TYR A 99 22.41 -26.12 -0.63
CA TYR A 99 23.32 -26.38 0.50
C TYR A 99 22.79 -27.40 1.51
N TRP A 100 21.47 -27.49 1.66
CA TRP A 100 20.79 -28.23 2.72
C TRP A 100 19.69 -29.12 2.13
N ARG A 101 20.07 -30.04 1.23
CA ARG A 101 19.21 -31.16 0.90
C ARG A 101 19.19 -32.13 2.08
N LYS A 102 18.37 -31.87 3.10
CA LYS A 102 17.86 -32.96 3.93
C LYS A 102 16.82 -33.70 3.07
N PRO A 103 16.90 -35.04 2.91
CA PRO A 103 15.79 -35.79 2.35
C PRO A 103 14.54 -35.43 3.18
N VAL A 104 13.52 -34.95 2.49
CA VAL A 104 12.17 -34.85 3.05
C VAL A 104 11.67 -36.28 3.11
N ASP A 105 11.66 -36.84 4.31
CA ASP A 105 10.71 -37.89 4.68
C ASP A 105 9.38 -37.22 5.04
#